data_AF-A0A1C4XFA8-F1
#
_entry.id   AF-A0A1C4XFA8-F1
#
_cell.length_a   1.000
_cell.length_b   1.000
_cell.length_c   1.000
_cell.angle_alpha   90.00
_cell.angle_beta   90.00
_cell.angle_gamma   90.00
#
_symmetry.space_group_name_H-M   'P 1'
#
loop_
_entity.id
_entity.type
_entity.pdbx_description
1 polymer ?
#
loop_
_entity_poly.entity_id
_entity_poly.type
_entity_poly.pdbx_seq_one_letter_code
_entity_poly.pdbx_strand_id
1 'polypeptide(L)'
;MSLRVAGRWAGAFFLSAFVAYGLGSALAGQPAGVTLVVLNSVLVAAIGGLAFRALRRAHPGAAWTYLVARGAEAFLLTAGIVLRDRVGAGAGDLAYQLAMLALGLGSLPFCLALARRHWLPRWLALWGTVGYALLAVGAAAELAGMAVGVVLAAPGGLFEIVFGLLLLTRGFTPAGAATAGPGTPASAAGPGTPAASRAGALTSATEAGEPITAAGAGEPASATGAAGAGPDRSRARRAALAAGLGLLLMAVLAGWANFAVVQPLVDTDAAGSARRLPARQGALTLAVVALFTVACLDVLVGWALRTFLGRTRPTVALLSAWCRTGYAIVLAVALTHLIAVAGLLRDGAGADRLAAEGHPRLTDFQQVWELGLLLFGVHLLLVGGLCWRSPTVPTWVAALVGVAGAGYLADSVGSLLPAGHPVQVSGVTFVGEVVLMGWLLAHAARHRSPGRRVAPGPDRRPLIPAR
;
A
#
# COMPACT_ATOMS: atom_id res chain seq x y z
N MET A 1 6.79 10.32 20.20
CA MET A 1 5.87 9.27 20.72
C MET A 1 6.51 7.87 20.63
N SER A 2 6.67 7.18 21.76
CA SER A 2 7.28 5.85 21.82
C SER A 2 6.42 4.77 21.13
N LEU A 3 7.02 3.62 20.76
CA LEU A 3 6.28 2.48 20.19
C LEU A 3 5.27 1.88 21.17
N ARG A 4 5.58 1.93 22.47
CA ARG A 4 4.66 1.50 23.54
C ARG A 4 3.40 2.37 23.55
N VAL A 5 3.55 3.70 23.59
CA VAL A 5 2.41 4.63 23.56
C VAL A 5 1.64 4.51 22.24
N ALA A 6 2.34 4.30 21.12
CA ALA A 6 1.72 4.01 19.82
C ALA A 6 0.79 2.80 19.84
N GLY A 7 1.27 1.70 20.40
CA GLY A 7 0.48 0.48 20.48
C GLY A 7 -0.75 0.68 21.37
N ARG A 8 -0.61 1.38 22.51
CA ARG A 8 -1.75 1.64 23.40
C ARG A 8 -2.86 2.45 22.71
N TRP A 9 -2.48 3.51 21.99
CA TRP A 9 -3.43 4.28 21.17
C TRP A 9 -4.06 3.44 20.07
N ALA A 10 -3.26 2.62 19.36
CA ALA A 10 -3.80 1.72 18.35
C ALA A 10 -4.82 0.73 18.95
N GLY A 11 -4.54 0.17 20.13
CA GLY A 11 -5.46 -0.72 20.84
C GLY A 11 -6.77 -0.02 21.25
N ALA A 12 -6.68 1.20 21.78
CA ALA A 12 -7.87 2.01 22.08
C ALA A 12 -8.70 2.27 20.81
N PHE A 13 -8.04 2.65 19.71
CA PHE A 13 -8.73 2.92 18.45
C PHE A 13 -9.39 1.69 17.85
N PHE A 14 -8.80 0.50 17.95
CA PHE A 14 -9.44 -0.76 17.53
C PHE A 14 -10.78 -0.98 18.24
N LEU A 15 -10.80 -0.83 19.56
CA LEU A 15 -12.00 -1.05 20.37
C LEU A 15 -13.05 0.03 20.13
N SER A 16 -12.63 1.31 20.06
CA SER A 16 -13.51 2.43 19.76
C SER A 16 -14.11 2.34 18.35
N ALA A 17 -13.33 1.92 17.35
CA ALA A 17 -13.79 1.74 15.98
C ALA A 17 -14.89 0.66 15.90
N PHE A 18 -14.69 -0.48 16.57
CA PHE A 18 -15.67 -1.56 16.61
C PHE A 18 -17.03 -1.08 17.15
N VAL A 19 -17.02 -0.32 18.26
CA VAL A 19 -18.24 0.26 18.85
C VAL A 19 -18.85 1.32 17.95
N ALA A 20 -18.04 2.24 17.41
CA ALA A 20 -18.51 3.33 16.56
C ALA A 20 -19.16 2.79 15.28
N TYR A 21 -18.58 1.78 14.64
CA TYR A 21 -19.18 1.15 13.46
C TYR A 21 -20.45 0.37 13.79
N GLY A 22 -20.45 -0.44 14.86
CA GLY A 22 -21.63 -1.22 15.26
C GLY A 22 -22.84 -0.35 15.59
N LEU A 23 -22.63 0.73 16.38
CA LEU A 23 -23.70 1.68 16.68
C LEU A 23 -24.06 2.55 15.47
N GLY A 24 -23.08 2.98 14.69
CA GLY A 24 -23.31 3.82 13.52
C GLY A 24 -24.13 3.13 12.44
N SER A 25 -23.84 1.85 12.18
CA SER A 25 -24.61 1.01 11.26
C SER A 25 -26.03 0.69 11.77
N ALA A 26 -26.21 0.50 13.08
CA ALA A 26 -27.53 0.33 13.69
C ALA A 26 -28.41 1.59 13.57
N LEU A 27 -27.80 2.77 13.48
CA LEU A 27 -28.47 4.07 13.31
C LEU A 27 -28.44 4.55 11.84
N ALA A 28 -28.35 3.65 10.86
CA ALA A 28 -28.35 4.00 9.44
C ALA A 28 -29.61 4.83 9.06
N GLY A 29 -29.43 5.80 8.15
CA GLY A 29 -30.46 6.78 7.79
C GLY A 29 -30.61 7.95 8.78
N GLN A 30 -29.92 7.93 9.92
CA GLN A 30 -29.88 9.05 10.87
C GLN A 30 -28.53 9.79 10.79
N PRO A 31 -28.50 11.11 11.01
CA PRO A 31 -27.25 11.87 11.01
C PRO A 31 -26.26 11.39 12.07
N ALA A 32 -26.77 10.87 13.21
CA ALA A 32 -25.95 10.25 14.24
C ALA A 32 -25.22 8.99 13.73
N GLY A 33 -25.89 8.16 12.91
CA GLY A 33 -25.28 6.98 12.29
C GLY A 33 -24.14 7.35 11.36
N VAL A 34 -24.36 8.31 10.46
CA VAL A 34 -23.32 8.84 9.54
C VAL A 34 -22.13 9.39 10.33
N THR A 35 -22.38 10.18 11.38
CA THR A 35 -21.33 10.75 12.23
C THR A 35 -20.46 9.67 12.89
N LEU A 36 -21.09 8.61 13.42
CA LEU A 36 -20.39 7.50 14.04
C LEU A 36 -19.57 6.69 13.04
N VAL A 37 -20.08 6.44 11.83
CA VAL A 37 -19.33 5.76 10.76
C VAL A 37 -18.14 6.60 10.31
N VAL A 38 -18.29 7.92 10.19
CA VAL A 38 -17.18 8.82 9.86
C VAL A 38 -16.12 8.80 10.97
N LEU A 39 -16.53 8.84 12.24
CA LEU A 39 -15.61 8.70 13.38
C LEU A 39 -14.86 7.36 13.32
N ASN A 40 -15.55 6.26 13.06
CA ASN A 40 -14.93 4.95 12.84
C ASN A 40 -13.87 5.02 11.74
N SER A 41 -14.18 5.61 10.58
CA SER A 41 -13.25 5.74 9.46
C SER A 41 -11.99 6.54 9.83
N VAL A 42 -12.12 7.60 10.63
CA VAL A 42 -10.98 8.36 11.15
C VAL A 42 -10.10 7.50 12.07
N LEU A 43 -10.72 6.73 12.97
CA LEU A 43 -10.01 5.83 13.88
C LEU A 43 -9.26 4.73 13.11
N VAL A 44 -9.91 4.11 12.14
CA VAL A 44 -9.35 3.07 11.26
C VAL A 44 -8.14 3.60 10.48
N ALA A 45 -8.23 4.78 9.89
CA ALA A 45 -7.12 5.42 9.20
C ALA A 45 -5.95 5.72 10.16
N ALA A 46 -6.24 6.17 11.39
CA ALA A 46 -5.25 6.42 12.43
C ALA A 46 -4.51 5.14 12.86
N ILE A 47 -5.21 4.00 12.97
CA ILE A 47 -4.60 2.68 13.21
C ILE A 47 -3.58 2.36 12.11
N GLY A 48 -3.96 2.57 10.84
CA GLY A 48 -3.06 2.41 9.69
C GLY A 48 -1.78 3.25 9.82
N GLY A 49 -1.91 4.53 10.16
CA GLY A 49 -0.78 5.44 10.37
C GLY A 49 0.15 5.03 11.52
N LEU A 50 -0.42 4.60 12.65
CA LEU A 50 0.34 4.12 13.81
C LEU A 50 1.11 2.82 13.48
N ALA A 51 0.43 1.87 12.84
CA ALA A 51 1.03 0.61 12.39
C ALA A 51 2.13 0.84 11.35
N PHE A 52 1.90 1.73 10.38
CA PHE A 52 2.89 2.12 9.38
C PHE A 52 4.16 2.64 10.04
N ARG A 53 4.03 3.58 10.98
CA ARG A 53 5.17 4.14 11.71
C ARG A 53 5.96 3.06 12.46
N ALA A 54 5.26 2.08 13.03
CA ALA A 54 5.87 0.99 13.78
C ALA A 54 6.64 0.00 12.87
N LEU A 55 6.08 -0.34 11.70
CA LEU A 55 6.61 -1.39 10.83
C LEU A 55 7.52 -0.90 9.69
N ARG A 56 7.41 0.36 9.25
CA ARG A 56 8.09 0.88 8.03
C ARG A 56 9.59 0.65 7.97
N ARG A 57 10.28 0.61 9.12
CA ARG A 57 11.74 0.38 9.19
C ARG A 57 12.12 -1.09 9.01
N ALA A 58 11.31 -2.01 9.55
CA ALA A 58 11.61 -3.44 9.57
C ALA A 58 10.97 -4.20 8.40
N HIS A 59 9.69 -3.90 8.11
CA HIS A 59 8.89 -4.56 7.08
C HIS A 59 8.14 -3.51 6.24
N PRO A 60 8.84 -2.76 5.37
CA PRO A 60 8.25 -1.64 4.62
C PRO A 60 7.09 -2.06 3.72
N GLY A 61 7.17 -3.24 3.08
CA GLY A 61 6.07 -3.76 2.25
C GLY A 61 4.80 -3.96 3.05
N ALA A 62 4.86 -4.74 4.14
CA ALA A 62 3.71 -4.96 5.03
C ALA A 62 3.15 -3.67 5.62
N ALA A 63 4.03 -2.71 5.97
CA ALA A 63 3.61 -1.41 6.48
C ALA A 63 2.78 -0.63 5.45
N TRP A 64 3.25 -0.54 4.20
CA TRP A 64 2.53 0.14 3.12
C TRP A 64 1.24 -0.56 2.75
N THR A 65 1.26 -1.88 2.59
CA THR A 65 0.06 -2.66 2.27
C THR A 65 -1.04 -2.45 3.33
N TYR A 66 -0.66 -2.51 4.62
CA TYR A 66 -1.61 -2.31 5.70
C TYR A 66 -2.14 -0.87 5.77
N LEU A 67 -1.29 0.14 5.52
CA LEU A 67 -1.70 1.54 5.47
C LEU A 67 -2.72 1.78 4.35
N VAL A 68 -2.47 1.24 3.15
CA VAL A 68 -3.39 1.34 2.01
C VAL A 68 -4.70 0.63 2.32
N ALA A 69 -4.66 -0.58 2.87
CA ALA A 69 -5.86 -1.32 3.25
C ALA A 69 -6.73 -0.56 4.26
N ARG A 70 -6.13 0.02 5.31
CA ARG A 70 -6.85 0.83 6.31
C ARG A 70 -7.39 2.14 5.74
N GLY A 71 -6.67 2.79 4.83
CA GLY A 71 -7.18 3.97 4.11
C GLY A 71 -8.36 3.62 3.21
N ALA A 72 -8.27 2.49 2.49
CA ALA A 72 -9.32 2.02 1.60
C ALA A 72 -10.58 1.58 2.37
N GLU A 73 -10.41 0.90 3.50
CA GLU A 73 -11.49 0.57 4.43
C GLU A 73 -12.21 1.84 4.92
N ALA A 74 -11.45 2.82 5.45
CA ALA A 74 -12.00 4.08 5.93
C ALA A 74 -12.79 4.84 4.84
N PHE A 75 -12.27 4.87 3.62
CA PHE A 75 -12.96 5.48 2.49
C PHE A 75 -14.26 4.74 2.16
N LEU A 76 -14.19 3.42 1.98
CA LEU A 76 -15.33 2.62 1.54
C LEU A 76 -16.45 2.51 2.58
N LEU A 77 -16.13 2.48 3.88
CA LEU A 77 -17.18 2.51 4.92
C LEU A 77 -17.94 3.84 4.92
N THR A 78 -17.22 4.95 4.72
CA THR A 78 -17.82 6.28 4.62
C THR A 78 -18.62 6.45 3.34
N ALA A 79 -18.06 6.05 2.19
CA ALA A 79 -18.76 6.08 0.92
C ALA A 79 -19.98 5.14 0.95
N GLY A 80 -19.85 3.97 1.57
CA GLY A 80 -20.90 2.97 1.68
C GLY A 80 -22.13 3.44 2.44
N ILE A 81 -21.97 4.14 3.57
CA ILE A 81 -23.14 4.68 4.30
C ILE A 81 -23.84 5.78 3.47
N VAL A 82 -23.08 6.64 2.79
CA VAL A 82 -23.66 7.67 1.91
C VAL A 82 -24.38 7.04 0.71
N LEU A 83 -23.79 6.04 0.08
CA LEU A 83 -24.39 5.33 -1.04
C LEU A 83 -25.64 4.53 -0.61
N ARG A 84 -25.64 3.96 0.59
CA ARG A 84 -26.81 3.30 1.17
C ARG A 84 -28.01 4.23 1.23
N ASP A 85 -27.80 5.43 1.76
CA ASP A 85 -28.87 6.42 1.95
C ASP A 85 -29.31 7.05 0.61
N ARG A 86 -28.41 7.19 -0.36
CA ARG A 86 -28.67 7.88 -1.64
C ARG A 86 -29.15 6.97 -2.77
N VAL A 87 -28.79 5.69 -2.74
CA VAL A 87 -28.99 4.75 -3.86
C VAL A 87 -29.83 3.56 -3.41
N GLY A 88 -29.39 2.89 -2.35
CA GLY A 88 -30.04 1.70 -1.82
C GLY A 88 -29.08 0.77 -1.08
N ALA A 89 -29.63 -0.24 -0.40
CA ALA A 89 -28.87 -1.15 0.47
C ALA A 89 -27.76 -1.88 -0.29
N GLY A 90 -28.03 -2.34 -1.52
CA GLY A 90 -27.08 -3.09 -2.33
C GLY A 90 -25.79 -2.33 -2.62
N ALA A 91 -25.85 -1.00 -2.76
CA ALA A 91 -24.67 -0.16 -2.97
C ALA A 91 -23.82 -0.06 -1.69
N GLY A 92 -24.47 0.13 -0.54
CA GLY A 92 -23.81 0.16 0.76
C GLY A 92 -23.16 -1.18 1.11
N ASP A 93 -23.87 -2.28 0.84
CA ASP A 93 -23.39 -3.63 1.10
C ASP A 93 -22.19 -3.97 0.19
N LEU A 94 -22.22 -3.57 -1.09
CA LEU A 94 -21.08 -3.74 -1.99
C LEU A 94 -19.84 -2.98 -1.49
N ALA A 95 -20.00 -1.72 -1.08
CA ALA A 95 -18.91 -0.92 -0.52
C ALA A 95 -18.33 -1.54 0.76
N TYR A 96 -19.20 -2.05 1.64
CA TYR A 96 -18.78 -2.77 2.85
C TYR A 96 -17.96 -4.02 2.52
N GLN A 97 -18.43 -4.87 1.58
CA GLN A 97 -17.69 -6.08 1.23
C GLN A 97 -16.34 -5.77 0.56
N LEU A 98 -16.25 -4.72 -0.25
CA LEU A 98 -14.96 -4.24 -0.77
C LEU A 98 -14.02 -3.78 0.35
N ALA A 99 -14.55 -3.11 1.39
CA ALA A 99 -13.78 -2.67 2.54
C ALA A 99 -13.22 -3.87 3.32
N MET A 100 -14.06 -4.87 3.59
CA MET A 100 -13.67 -6.10 4.28
C MET A 100 -12.68 -6.94 3.48
N LEU A 101 -12.84 -7.00 2.15
CA LEU A 101 -11.89 -7.67 1.26
C LEU A 101 -10.51 -7.00 1.30
N ALA A 102 -10.45 -5.67 1.17
CA ALA A 102 -9.20 -4.91 1.28
C ALA A 102 -8.54 -5.09 2.66
N LEU A 103 -9.34 -4.97 3.73
CA LEU A 103 -8.87 -5.14 5.09
C LEU A 103 -8.29 -6.54 5.31
N GLY A 104 -9.04 -7.58 4.93
CA GLY A 104 -8.64 -8.97 5.09
C GLY A 104 -7.32 -9.27 4.39
N LEU A 105 -7.24 -8.96 3.08
CA LEU A 105 -6.03 -9.19 2.29
C LEU A 105 -4.83 -8.36 2.79
N GLY A 106 -5.06 -7.09 3.12
CA GLY A 106 -4.02 -6.18 3.58
C GLY A 106 -3.46 -6.51 4.96
N SER A 107 -4.24 -7.20 5.79
CA SER A 107 -3.87 -7.57 7.16
C SER A 107 -3.08 -8.87 7.26
N LEU A 108 -3.07 -9.71 6.22
CA LEU A 108 -2.24 -10.93 6.16
C LEU A 108 -0.73 -10.63 6.32
N PRO A 109 -0.11 -9.77 5.47
CA PRO A 109 1.30 -9.45 5.63
C PRO A 109 1.59 -8.69 6.93
N PHE A 110 0.61 -7.95 7.48
CA PHE A 110 0.70 -7.28 8.77
C PHE A 110 0.86 -8.28 9.92
N CYS A 111 -0.03 -9.27 10.03
CA CYS A 111 0.05 -10.31 11.07
C CYS A 111 1.38 -11.09 11.01
N LEU A 112 1.81 -11.45 9.80
CA LEU A 112 3.09 -12.12 9.59
C LEU A 112 4.29 -11.23 9.98
N ALA A 113 4.22 -9.92 9.73
CA ALA A 113 5.26 -8.98 10.13
C ALA A 113 5.34 -8.84 11.67
N LEU A 114 4.20 -8.82 12.35
CA LEU A 114 4.16 -8.78 13.82
C LEU A 114 4.75 -10.06 14.45
N ALA A 115 4.44 -11.22 13.87
CA ALA A 115 4.99 -12.51 14.30
C ALA A 115 6.53 -12.55 14.19
N ARG A 116 7.09 -12.06 13.07
CA ARG A 116 8.54 -12.01 12.84
C ARG A 116 9.28 -11.08 13.79
N ARG A 117 8.60 -10.08 14.36
CA ARG A 117 9.17 -9.15 15.35
C ARG A 117 8.95 -9.61 16.78
N HIS A 118 8.31 -10.75 17.00
CA HIS A 118 7.92 -11.26 18.31
C HIS A 118 7.09 -10.26 19.12
N TRP A 119 6.32 -9.39 18.45
CA TRP A 119 5.38 -8.47 19.12
C TRP A 119 4.06 -9.17 19.45
N LEU A 120 3.75 -10.23 18.72
CA LEU A 120 2.65 -11.15 19.02
C LEU A 120 3.19 -12.56 19.22
N PRO A 121 2.61 -13.34 20.16
CA PRO A 121 2.90 -14.77 20.25
C PRO A 121 2.42 -15.46 18.97
N ARG A 122 3.11 -16.54 18.57
CA ARG A 122 2.89 -17.21 17.27
C ARG A 122 1.46 -17.68 17.08
N TRP A 123 0.83 -18.24 18.12
CA TRP A 123 -0.55 -18.71 18.06
C TRP A 123 -1.54 -17.57 17.79
N LEU A 124 -1.33 -16.40 18.41
CA LEU A 124 -2.21 -15.24 18.23
C LEU A 124 -2.03 -14.62 16.85
N ALA A 125 -0.78 -14.59 16.35
CA ALA A 125 -0.52 -14.15 14.98
C ALA A 125 -1.11 -15.12 13.93
N LEU A 126 -1.08 -16.43 14.19
CA LEU A 126 -1.73 -17.43 13.34
C LEU A 126 -3.24 -17.24 13.34
N TRP A 127 -3.86 -17.08 14.52
CA TRP A 127 -5.29 -16.80 14.63
C TRP A 127 -5.69 -15.54 13.86
N GLY A 128 -4.97 -14.43 14.03
CA GLY A 128 -5.22 -13.22 13.24
C GLY A 128 -5.06 -13.44 11.73
N THR A 129 -4.02 -14.17 11.31
CA THR A 129 -3.82 -14.48 9.88
C THR A 129 -4.98 -15.30 9.31
N VAL A 130 -5.43 -16.34 10.03
CA VAL A 130 -6.59 -17.15 9.62
C VAL A 130 -7.87 -16.33 9.65
N GLY A 131 -8.10 -15.54 10.68
CA GLY A 131 -9.29 -14.68 10.82
C GLY A 131 -9.43 -13.68 9.68
N TYR A 132 -8.35 -12.99 9.32
CA TYR A 132 -8.37 -12.07 8.17
C TYR A 132 -8.47 -12.78 6.82
N ALA A 133 -7.92 -13.99 6.69
CA ALA A 133 -8.09 -14.79 5.47
C ALA A 133 -9.56 -15.22 5.29
N LEU A 134 -10.20 -15.68 6.37
CA LEU A 134 -11.63 -16.02 6.37
C LEU A 134 -12.48 -14.78 6.10
N LEU A 135 -12.15 -13.62 6.67
CA LEU A 135 -12.81 -12.35 6.35
C LEU A 135 -12.73 -12.02 4.85
N ALA A 136 -11.55 -12.13 4.24
CA ALA A 136 -11.37 -11.88 2.82
C ALA A 136 -12.15 -12.88 1.94
N VAL A 137 -12.13 -14.17 2.31
CA VAL A 137 -12.88 -15.22 1.61
C VAL A 137 -14.38 -14.98 1.74
N GLY A 138 -14.87 -14.65 2.93
CA GLY A 138 -16.28 -14.33 3.18
C GLY A 138 -16.74 -13.11 2.39
N ALA A 139 -15.93 -12.05 2.38
CA ALA A 139 -16.22 -10.85 1.58
C ALA A 139 -16.25 -11.15 0.06
N ALA A 140 -15.30 -11.94 -0.44
CA ALA A 140 -15.31 -12.38 -1.83
C ALA A 140 -16.54 -13.24 -2.17
N ALA A 141 -16.97 -14.11 -1.25
CA ALA A 141 -18.15 -14.95 -1.42
C ALA A 141 -19.45 -14.11 -1.46
N GLU A 142 -19.59 -13.12 -0.57
CA GLU A 142 -20.71 -12.15 -0.57
C GLU A 142 -20.71 -11.28 -1.83
N LEU A 143 -19.55 -10.92 -2.35
CA LEU A 143 -19.44 -10.25 -3.65
C LEU A 143 -20.00 -11.10 -4.80
N ALA A 144 -19.84 -12.42 -4.70
CA ALA A 144 -20.41 -13.41 -5.63
C ALA A 144 -21.87 -13.80 -5.33
N GLY A 145 -22.51 -13.22 -4.28
CA GLY A 145 -23.90 -13.49 -3.92
C GLY A 145 -24.11 -14.65 -2.93
N MET A 146 -23.05 -15.15 -2.30
CA MET A 146 -23.15 -16.18 -1.25
C MET A 146 -23.17 -15.54 0.14
N ALA A 147 -24.27 -15.72 0.88
CA ALA A 147 -24.52 -15.13 2.20
C ALA A 147 -23.77 -15.87 3.35
N VAL A 148 -22.44 -15.91 3.29
CA VAL A 148 -21.57 -16.59 4.28
C VAL A 148 -20.62 -15.64 5.01
N GLY A 149 -20.63 -14.35 4.68
CA GLY A 149 -19.63 -13.38 5.12
C GLY A 149 -19.61 -13.19 6.63
N VAL A 150 -20.77 -13.09 7.27
CA VAL A 150 -20.89 -12.86 8.72
C VAL A 150 -20.25 -13.98 9.53
N VAL A 151 -20.51 -15.24 9.16
CA VAL A 151 -19.97 -16.41 9.85
C VAL A 151 -18.45 -16.45 9.73
N LEU A 152 -17.93 -16.18 8.54
CA LEU A 152 -16.50 -16.18 8.27
C LEU A 152 -15.76 -14.96 8.85
N ALA A 153 -16.47 -13.86 9.14
CA ALA A 153 -15.91 -12.68 9.79
C ALA A 153 -15.72 -12.86 11.31
N ALA A 154 -16.50 -13.72 11.97
CA ALA A 154 -16.50 -13.85 13.43
C ALA A 154 -15.12 -14.18 14.04
N PRO A 155 -14.30 -15.11 13.49
CA PRO A 155 -12.96 -15.36 14.01
C PRO A 155 -12.04 -14.14 13.92
N GLY A 156 -12.17 -13.35 12.85
CA GLY A 156 -11.41 -12.11 12.65
C GLY A 156 -11.83 -11.00 13.61
N GLY A 157 -13.14 -10.79 13.78
CA GLY A 157 -13.66 -9.77 14.71
C GLY A 157 -13.27 -10.05 16.16
N LEU A 158 -13.36 -11.31 16.61
CA LEU A 158 -12.93 -11.68 17.95
C LEU A 158 -11.41 -11.51 18.13
N PHE A 159 -10.62 -11.82 17.10
CA PHE A 159 -9.19 -11.55 17.11
C PHE A 159 -8.90 -10.06 17.27
N GLU A 160 -9.57 -9.16 16.54
CA GLU A 160 -9.34 -7.72 16.63
C GLU A 160 -9.65 -7.17 18.04
N ILE A 161 -10.69 -7.67 18.71
CA ILE A 161 -11.00 -7.31 20.09
C ILE A 161 -9.87 -7.74 21.04
N VAL A 162 -9.44 -9.01 20.97
CA VAL A 162 -8.35 -9.52 21.82
C VAL A 162 -7.04 -8.80 21.53
N PHE A 163 -6.75 -8.53 20.26
CA PHE A 163 -5.58 -7.80 19.83
C PHE A 163 -5.60 -6.35 20.32
N GLY A 164 -6.76 -5.68 20.25
CA GLY A 164 -6.97 -4.33 20.76
C GLY A 164 -6.69 -4.23 22.27
N LEU A 165 -7.24 -5.16 23.05
CA LEU A 165 -7.00 -5.26 24.50
C LEU A 165 -5.52 -5.51 24.83
N LEU A 166 -4.86 -6.40 24.08
CA LEU A 166 -3.43 -6.68 24.27
C LEU A 166 -2.58 -5.44 23.96
N LEU A 167 -2.89 -4.72 22.89
CA LEU A 167 -2.19 -3.49 22.53
C LEU A 167 -2.42 -2.38 23.56
N LEU A 168 -3.62 -2.27 24.11
CA LEU A 168 -3.97 -1.28 25.14
C LEU A 168 -3.14 -1.44 26.43
N THR A 169 -2.81 -2.69 26.78
CA THR A 169 -2.02 -3.02 27.97
C THR A 169 -0.52 -2.97 27.72
N ARG A 170 -0.02 -3.62 26.65
CA ARG A 170 1.42 -3.81 26.40
C ARG A 170 2.03 -2.82 25.41
N GLY A 171 1.23 -2.24 24.53
CA GLY A 171 1.72 -1.54 23.34
C GLY A 171 2.56 -2.44 22.42
N PHE A 172 3.30 -1.86 21.47
CA PHE A 172 4.22 -2.62 20.62
C PHE A 172 5.52 -2.95 21.35
N THR A 173 5.46 -3.89 22.30
CA THR A 173 6.62 -4.41 23.04
C THR A 173 6.89 -5.88 22.70
N PRO A 174 8.15 -6.32 22.59
CA PRO A 174 8.46 -7.74 22.36
C PRO A 174 7.90 -8.61 23.49
N ALA A 175 7.25 -9.73 23.13
CA ALA A 175 6.56 -10.63 24.05
C ALA A 175 7.47 -11.19 25.17
N GLY A 176 8.80 -11.20 24.98
CA GLY A 176 9.79 -11.67 25.96
C GLY A 176 10.22 -10.65 27.02
N ALA A 177 9.76 -9.38 26.96
CA ALA A 177 10.17 -8.36 27.93
C ALA A 177 9.32 -8.37 29.23
N ALA A 178 8.24 -9.16 29.28
CA ALA A 178 7.29 -9.17 30.41
C ALA A 178 7.64 -10.20 31.51
N THR A 179 8.72 -10.98 31.37
CA THR A 179 9.19 -11.96 32.37
C THR A 179 10.32 -11.45 33.26
N ALA A 180 10.67 -10.15 33.19
CA ALA A 180 11.50 -9.51 34.22
C ALA A 180 10.55 -8.82 35.22
N GLY A 181 10.28 -9.50 36.33
CA GLY A 181 9.43 -9.00 37.43
C GLY A 181 10.05 -7.78 38.14
N PRO A 182 9.27 -7.09 38.99
CA PRO A 182 9.71 -5.87 39.66
C PRO A 182 10.55 -6.20 40.90
N GLY A 183 11.75 -5.62 40.98
CA GLY A 183 12.47 -5.42 42.24
C GLY A 183 13.66 -6.35 42.50
N THR A 184 14.87 -5.80 42.33
CA THR A 184 15.84 -5.74 43.43
C THR A 184 16.73 -4.51 43.20
N PRO A 185 16.63 -3.45 44.02
CA PRO A 185 17.67 -2.43 44.04
C PRO A 185 18.85 -3.02 44.82
N ALA A 186 19.95 -3.33 44.14
CA ALA A 186 21.20 -3.63 44.84
C ALA A 186 21.72 -2.33 45.47
N SER A 187 21.55 -2.26 46.79
CA SER A 187 21.98 -1.22 47.71
C SER A 187 23.45 -0.87 47.60
N ALA A 188 23.75 0.41 47.81
CA ALA A 188 25.08 0.92 48.13
C ALA A 188 25.46 0.69 49.62
N ALA A 189 26.74 0.98 49.92
CA ALA A 189 27.48 1.00 51.21
C ALA A 189 28.11 -0.36 51.64
N GLY A 190 29.41 -0.52 51.94
CA GLY A 190 30.64 0.30 52.13
C GLY A 190 31.66 -0.61 52.90
N PRO A 191 32.76 -0.15 53.54
CA PRO A 191 33.81 0.83 53.21
C PRO A 191 35.25 0.23 53.26
N GLY A 192 36.28 0.95 52.81
CA GLY A 192 37.70 0.56 53.02
C GLY A 192 38.73 1.28 52.13
N THR A 193 39.31 2.36 52.66
CA THR A 193 40.40 3.24 52.16
C THR A 193 41.79 2.54 52.11
N PRO A 194 42.92 3.22 51.76
CA PRO A 194 43.24 4.11 50.63
C PRO A 194 44.61 3.75 49.97
N ALA A 195 45.05 4.42 48.89
CA ALA A 195 46.42 4.99 48.74
C ALA A 195 46.87 5.25 47.28
N ALA A 196 47.75 6.26 47.17
CA ALA A 196 48.66 6.65 46.08
C ALA A 196 48.03 7.35 44.85
N SER A 197 48.04 8.69 44.78
CA SER A 197 49.20 9.56 44.48
C SER A 197 49.85 9.28 43.12
N ARG A 198 49.57 10.14 42.13
CA ARG A 198 50.60 11.04 41.57
C ARG A 198 49.99 12.11 40.67
N ALA A 199 50.33 13.35 41.01
CA ALA A 199 50.21 14.55 40.20
C ALA A 199 51.34 14.63 39.16
N GLY A 200 51.17 15.52 38.18
CA GLY A 200 52.22 15.98 37.26
C GLY A 200 51.66 16.10 35.83
N ALA A 201 51.08 17.22 35.40
CA ALA A 201 51.69 18.52 35.08
C ALA A 201 51.78 18.71 33.55
N LEU A 202 51.27 19.87 33.13
CA LEU A 202 51.29 20.48 31.80
C LEU A 202 52.72 20.90 31.38
N THR A 203 52.98 20.94 30.06
CA THR A 203 53.75 21.98 29.33
C THR A 203 53.75 21.66 27.81
N SER A 204 53.14 22.52 26.96
CA SER A 204 53.77 23.52 26.05
C SER A 204 54.73 22.91 25.00
N ALA A 205 54.42 22.91 23.70
CA ALA A 205 54.36 24.00 22.71
C ALA A 205 55.61 24.03 21.81
N THR A 206 55.35 24.17 20.49
CA THR A 206 56.21 24.73 19.42
C THR A 206 57.36 23.88 18.88
N GLU A 207 57.31 23.48 17.60
CA GLU A 207 58.07 24.13 16.52
C GLU A 207 57.82 23.49 15.14
N ALA A 208 58.04 24.31 14.11
CA ALA A 208 57.76 24.10 12.70
C ALA A 208 58.90 23.40 11.95
N GLY A 209 58.59 22.76 10.82
CA GLY A 209 59.58 22.24 9.87
C GLY A 209 58.93 21.45 8.74
N GLU A 210 58.69 22.09 7.60
CA GLU A 210 58.28 21.51 6.31
C GLU A 210 59.54 21.36 5.40
N PRO A 211 59.46 20.78 4.19
CA PRO A 211 59.19 19.39 3.81
C PRO A 211 60.40 18.73 3.10
N ILE A 212 60.44 17.39 3.02
CA ILE A 212 61.32 16.67 2.07
C ILE A 212 60.47 15.72 1.23
N THR A 213 60.67 15.85 -0.09
CA THR A 213 60.13 15.06 -1.18
C THR A 213 60.78 13.67 -1.25
N ALA A 214 60.00 12.61 -1.48
CA ALA A 214 60.40 11.49 -2.34
C ALA A 214 59.23 10.53 -2.60
N ALA A 215 59.10 10.20 -3.88
CA ALA A 215 58.18 9.28 -4.52
C ALA A 215 58.17 7.84 -3.97
N GLY A 216 56.98 7.22 -4.05
CA GLY A 216 56.82 5.88 -4.58
C GLY A 216 56.74 4.71 -3.59
N ALA A 217 55.53 4.33 -3.19
CA ALA A 217 55.15 2.92 -2.99
C ALA A 217 53.64 2.77 -2.69
N GLY A 218 52.91 2.15 -3.62
CA GLY A 218 51.73 1.30 -3.37
C GLY A 218 50.52 1.89 -2.63
N GLU A 219 49.53 2.37 -3.38
CA GLU A 219 48.15 2.42 -2.90
C GLU A 219 47.66 1.00 -2.56
N PRO A 220 47.20 0.70 -1.33
CA PRO A 220 46.30 -0.41 -1.13
C PRO A 220 44.93 0.04 -1.64
N ALA A 221 44.54 -0.52 -2.79
CA ALA A 221 43.18 -0.41 -3.31
C ALA A 221 42.17 -0.65 -2.19
N SER A 222 41.32 0.33 -1.96
CA SER A 222 40.28 0.38 -0.94
C SER A 222 39.25 -0.73 -1.14
N ALA A 223 39.52 -1.90 -0.57
CA ALA A 223 38.57 -3.01 -0.41
C ALA A 223 37.48 -2.73 0.65
N THR A 224 37.12 -1.46 0.86
CA THR A 224 36.13 -0.98 1.83
C THR A 224 34.86 -0.40 1.18
N GLY A 225 34.66 -0.61 -0.13
CA GLY A 225 33.43 -0.21 -0.84
C GLY A 225 32.32 -1.27 -0.90
N ALA A 226 32.60 -2.54 -0.60
CA ALA A 226 31.68 -3.65 -0.88
C ALA A 226 30.64 -3.91 0.23
N ALA A 227 30.95 -3.57 1.49
CA ALA A 227 30.10 -3.94 2.63
C ALA A 227 28.83 -3.05 2.78
N GLY A 228 28.89 -1.78 2.34
CA GLY A 228 27.77 -0.83 2.44
C GLY A 228 26.74 -0.89 1.30
N ALA A 229 27.08 -1.51 0.17
CA ALA A 229 26.26 -1.48 -1.05
C ALA A 229 25.16 -2.56 -1.11
N GLY A 230 25.22 -3.59 -0.28
CA GLY A 230 24.29 -4.74 -0.28
C GLY A 230 22.83 -4.41 0.08
N PRO A 231 22.56 -3.71 1.20
CA PRO A 231 21.20 -3.42 1.65
C PRO A 231 20.43 -2.51 0.68
N ASP A 232 21.11 -1.49 0.15
CA ASP A 232 20.54 -0.50 -0.76
C ASP A 232 20.16 -1.10 -2.12
N ARG A 233 21.04 -1.91 -2.71
CA ARG A 233 20.76 -2.63 -3.96
C ARG A 233 19.58 -3.59 -3.80
N SER A 234 19.50 -4.29 -2.66
CA SER A 234 18.38 -5.21 -2.37
C SER A 234 17.04 -4.48 -2.25
N ARG A 235 17.05 -3.24 -1.74
CA ARG A 235 15.84 -2.41 -1.57
C ARG A 235 15.38 -1.85 -2.91
N ALA A 236 16.30 -1.31 -3.71
CA ALA A 236 16.01 -0.82 -5.06
C ALA A 236 15.44 -1.94 -5.95
N ARG A 237 16.04 -3.13 -5.91
CA ARG A 237 15.54 -4.31 -6.64
C ARG A 237 14.11 -4.69 -6.23
N ARG A 238 13.83 -4.75 -4.92
CA ARG A 238 12.47 -5.05 -4.42
C ARG A 238 11.45 -4.00 -4.83
N ALA A 239 11.86 -2.72 -4.83
CA ALA A 239 11.02 -1.63 -5.29
C ALA A 239 10.73 -1.73 -6.80
N ALA A 240 11.74 -2.03 -7.63
CA ALA A 240 11.56 -2.26 -9.06
C ALA A 240 10.64 -3.45 -9.36
N LEU A 241 10.79 -4.57 -8.64
CA LEU A 241 9.87 -5.72 -8.76
C LEU A 241 8.44 -5.34 -8.38
N ALA A 242 8.25 -4.65 -7.24
CA ALA A 242 6.93 -4.25 -6.78
C ALA A 242 6.26 -3.29 -7.77
N ALA A 243 6.99 -2.30 -8.29
CA ALA A 243 6.50 -1.39 -9.30
C ALA A 243 6.16 -2.12 -10.62
N GLY A 244 7.07 -2.95 -11.14
CA GLY A 244 6.86 -3.67 -12.39
C GLY A 244 5.70 -4.68 -12.34
N LEU A 245 5.61 -5.47 -11.27
CA LEU A 245 4.49 -6.41 -11.08
C LEU A 245 3.17 -5.69 -10.83
N GLY A 246 3.20 -4.59 -10.07
CA GLY A 246 2.02 -3.75 -9.84
C GLY A 246 1.49 -3.17 -11.16
N LEU A 247 2.35 -2.57 -11.98
CA LEU A 247 1.98 -2.04 -13.29
C LEU A 247 1.42 -3.12 -14.23
N LEU A 248 2.01 -4.32 -14.23
CA LEU A 248 1.51 -5.44 -15.02
C LEU A 248 0.11 -5.87 -14.60
N LEU A 249 -0.09 -6.07 -13.30
CA LEU A 249 -1.39 -6.46 -12.77
C LEU A 249 -2.45 -5.38 -13.04
N MET A 250 -2.07 -4.11 -12.87
CA MET A 250 -2.95 -2.98 -13.17
C MET A 250 -3.36 -2.94 -14.65
N ALA A 251 -2.42 -3.10 -15.58
CA ALA A 251 -2.72 -3.07 -17.01
C ALA A 251 -3.73 -4.15 -17.41
N VAL A 252 -3.59 -5.36 -16.85
CA VAL A 252 -4.53 -6.47 -17.09
C VAL A 252 -5.91 -6.17 -16.48
N LEU A 253 -5.95 -5.77 -15.21
CA LEU A 253 -7.20 -5.51 -14.48
C LEU A 253 -7.96 -4.32 -15.06
N ALA A 254 -7.30 -3.19 -15.25
CA ALA A 254 -7.91 -1.98 -15.78
C ALA A 254 -8.30 -2.15 -17.25
N GLY A 255 -7.46 -2.80 -18.05
CA GLY A 255 -7.76 -3.08 -19.46
C GLY A 255 -9.03 -3.93 -19.62
N TRP A 256 -9.15 -5.02 -18.86
CA TRP A 256 -10.36 -5.83 -18.88
C TRP A 256 -11.58 -5.08 -18.32
N ALA A 257 -11.46 -4.48 -17.13
CA ALA A 257 -12.58 -3.83 -16.47
C ALA A 257 -13.14 -2.65 -17.28
N ASN A 258 -12.26 -1.80 -17.83
CA ASN A 258 -12.72 -0.65 -18.60
C ASN A 258 -13.21 -1.06 -20.00
N PHE A 259 -12.37 -1.71 -20.81
CA PHE A 259 -12.70 -1.94 -22.23
C PHE A 259 -13.69 -3.09 -22.45
N ALA A 260 -13.66 -4.15 -21.65
CA ALA A 260 -14.57 -5.29 -21.85
C ALA A 260 -15.92 -5.09 -21.15
N VAL A 261 -15.95 -4.36 -20.03
CA VAL A 261 -17.14 -4.25 -19.18
C VAL A 261 -17.76 -2.85 -19.23
N VAL A 262 -17.02 -1.81 -18.85
CA VAL A 262 -17.60 -0.46 -18.64
C VAL A 262 -17.85 0.27 -19.95
N GLN A 263 -16.87 0.38 -20.85
CA GLN A 263 -16.99 1.13 -22.12
C GLN A 263 -18.19 0.70 -22.97
N PRO A 264 -18.46 -0.61 -23.20
CA PRO A 264 -19.64 -1.03 -23.96
C PRO A 264 -21.00 -0.67 -23.32
N LEU A 265 -21.01 -0.33 -22.04
CA LEU A 265 -22.19 0.17 -21.32
C LEU A 265 -22.28 1.70 -21.38
N VAL A 266 -21.16 2.41 -21.49
CA VAL A 266 -21.14 3.87 -21.63
C VAL A 266 -21.49 4.29 -23.07
N ASP A 267 -20.97 3.57 -24.07
CA ASP A 267 -21.07 3.95 -25.49
C ASP A 267 -22.48 3.79 -26.09
N THR A 268 -23.43 3.26 -25.32
CA THR A 268 -24.83 3.09 -25.73
C THR A 268 -25.71 4.10 -25.02
N ASP A 269 -26.91 4.34 -25.53
CA ASP A 269 -27.92 5.16 -24.85
C ASP A 269 -28.41 4.56 -23.51
N ALA A 270 -29.19 5.35 -22.76
CA ALA A 270 -29.76 4.93 -21.48
C ALA A 270 -30.62 3.66 -21.59
N ALA A 271 -31.43 3.56 -22.66
CA ALA A 271 -32.28 2.40 -22.90
C ALA A 271 -31.44 1.15 -23.23
N GLY A 272 -30.39 1.27 -24.04
CA GLY A 272 -29.46 0.19 -24.34
C GLY A 272 -28.67 -0.28 -23.12
N SER A 273 -28.23 0.66 -22.28
CA SER A 273 -27.57 0.36 -21.00
C SER A 273 -28.48 -0.45 -20.08
N ALA A 274 -29.72 0.03 -19.88
CA ALA A 274 -30.71 -0.62 -19.02
C ALA A 274 -31.04 -2.05 -19.45
N ARG A 275 -31.07 -2.32 -20.77
CA ARG A 275 -31.28 -3.69 -21.31
C ARG A 275 -30.08 -4.62 -21.07
N ARG A 276 -28.85 -4.09 -21.09
CA ARG A 276 -27.61 -4.90 -21.00
C ARG A 276 -27.15 -5.16 -19.55
N LEU A 277 -27.41 -4.23 -18.65
CA LEU A 277 -26.92 -4.25 -17.26
C LEU A 277 -27.32 -5.52 -16.49
N PRO A 278 -28.59 -6.00 -16.50
CA PRO A 278 -28.97 -7.19 -15.76
C PRO A 278 -28.16 -8.44 -16.14
N ALA A 279 -27.93 -8.65 -17.44
CA ALA A 279 -27.13 -9.77 -17.95
C ALA A 279 -25.64 -9.65 -17.63
N ARG A 280 -25.15 -8.45 -17.28
CA ARG A 280 -23.74 -8.14 -17.00
C ARG A 280 -23.44 -7.86 -15.53
N GLN A 281 -24.37 -8.09 -14.62
CA GLN A 281 -24.22 -7.79 -13.19
C GLN A 281 -22.94 -8.38 -12.57
N GLY A 282 -22.64 -9.65 -12.85
CA GLY A 282 -21.44 -10.31 -12.33
C GLY A 282 -20.15 -9.68 -12.89
N ALA A 283 -20.13 -9.39 -14.19
CA ALA A 283 -19.00 -8.72 -14.84
C ALA A 283 -18.77 -7.31 -14.28
N LEU A 284 -19.84 -6.55 -14.04
CA LEU A 284 -19.76 -5.21 -13.44
C LEU A 284 -19.21 -5.27 -12.02
N THR A 285 -19.67 -6.23 -11.21
CA THR A 285 -19.18 -6.42 -9.83
C THR A 285 -17.68 -6.74 -9.82
N LEU A 286 -17.24 -7.65 -10.70
CA LEU A 286 -15.82 -7.97 -10.87
C LEU A 286 -15.00 -6.79 -11.40
N ALA A 287 -15.57 -5.97 -12.30
CA ALA A 287 -14.93 -4.75 -12.78
C ALA A 287 -14.72 -3.73 -11.65
N VAL A 288 -15.70 -3.55 -10.76
CA VAL A 288 -15.55 -2.71 -9.55
C VAL A 288 -14.41 -3.23 -8.66
N VAL A 289 -14.37 -4.55 -8.38
CA VAL A 289 -13.28 -5.16 -7.59
C VAL A 289 -11.92 -4.95 -8.26
N ALA A 290 -11.84 -5.15 -9.57
CA ALA A 290 -10.62 -5.00 -10.35
C ALA A 290 -10.11 -3.54 -10.32
N LEU A 291 -10.97 -2.56 -10.59
CA LEU A 291 -10.61 -1.15 -10.59
C LEU A 291 -10.29 -0.61 -9.19
N PHE A 292 -10.98 -1.10 -8.16
CA PHE A 292 -10.64 -0.78 -6.79
C PHE A 292 -9.26 -1.36 -6.39
N THR A 293 -8.96 -2.57 -6.87
CA THR A 293 -7.61 -3.15 -6.73
C THR A 293 -6.57 -2.29 -7.44
N VAL A 294 -6.88 -1.79 -8.64
CA VAL A 294 -6.02 -0.84 -9.39
C VAL A 294 -5.76 0.41 -8.57
N ALA A 295 -6.79 1.04 -7.99
CA ALA A 295 -6.62 2.23 -7.14
C ALA A 295 -5.70 1.97 -5.92
N CYS A 296 -5.82 0.80 -5.28
CA CYS A 296 -4.91 0.40 -4.20
C CYS A 296 -3.46 0.22 -4.71
N LEU A 297 -3.31 -0.44 -5.86
CA LEU A 297 -2.01 -0.66 -6.49
C LEU A 297 -1.35 0.66 -6.93
N ASP A 298 -2.11 1.67 -7.35
CA ASP A 298 -1.57 2.97 -7.73
C ASP A 298 -0.77 3.62 -6.60
N VAL A 299 -1.32 3.58 -5.39
CA VAL A 299 -0.60 4.07 -4.20
C VAL A 299 0.68 3.26 -4.02
N LEU A 300 0.59 1.93 -3.97
CA LEU A 300 1.74 1.06 -3.74
C LEU A 300 2.84 1.23 -4.81
N VAL A 301 2.47 1.32 -6.08
CA VAL A 301 3.37 1.52 -7.23
C VAL A 301 4.03 2.90 -7.16
N GLY A 302 3.27 3.95 -6.83
CA GLY A 302 3.83 5.32 -6.72
C GLY A 302 4.94 5.39 -5.67
N TRP A 303 4.72 4.78 -4.51
CA TRP A 303 5.72 4.72 -3.44
C TRP A 303 6.86 3.74 -3.73
N ALA A 304 6.61 2.68 -4.51
CA ALA A 304 7.67 1.80 -5.01
C ALA A 304 8.58 2.53 -6.01
N LEU A 305 8.02 3.25 -6.98
CA LEU A 305 8.77 4.07 -7.94
C LEU A 305 9.57 5.17 -7.24
N ARG A 306 8.99 5.84 -6.23
CA ARG A 306 9.73 6.78 -5.38
C ARG A 306 10.93 6.14 -4.70
N THR A 307 10.77 4.92 -4.19
CA THR A 307 11.87 4.20 -3.52
C THR A 307 12.96 3.80 -4.52
N PHE A 308 12.59 3.49 -5.76
CA PHE A 308 13.51 3.13 -6.82
C PHE A 308 14.27 4.34 -7.40
N LEU A 309 13.56 5.41 -7.78
CA LEU A 309 14.11 6.60 -8.45
C LEU A 309 14.57 7.71 -7.51
N GLY A 310 14.32 7.58 -6.20
CA GLY A 310 14.51 8.65 -5.21
C GLY A 310 15.95 9.09 -4.97
N ARG A 311 16.95 8.34 -5.45
CA ARG A 311 18.38 8.70 -5.28
C ARG A 311 18.78 9.91 -6.13
N THR A 312 18.11 10.15 -7.25
CA THR A 312 18.47 11.21 -8.20
C THR A 312 17.95 12.58 -7.74
N ARG A 313 16.64 12.69 -7.51
CA ARG A 313 15.97 13.91 -7.04
C ARG A 313 14.81 13.54 -6.10
N PRO A 314 15.05 13.50 -4.77
CA PRO A 314 14.06 12.96 -3.82
C PRO A 314 12.75 13.77 -3.79
N THR A 315 12.82 15.09 -3.99
CA THR A 315 11.63 15.96 -4.02
C THR A 315 10.75 15.68 -5.23
N VAL A 316 11.34 15.49 -6.42
CA VAL A 316 10.59 15.17 -7.65
C VAL A 316 10.00 13.77 -7.57
N ALA A 317 10.73 12.81 -7.01
CA ALA A 317 10.23 11.46 -6.77
C ALA A 317 9.08 11.45 -5.74
N LEU A 318 9.13 12.32 -4.73
CA LEU A 318 8.04 12.51 -3.78
C LEU A 318 6.81 13.13 -4.44
N LEU A 319 6.99 14.20 -5.23
CA LEU A 319 5.91 14.84 -5.98
C LEU A 319 5.23 13.84 -6.93
N SER A 320 6.02 13.07 -7.68
CA SER A 320 5.51 12.03 -8.58
C SER A 320 4.66 10.98 -7.84
N ALA A 321 5.08 10.51 -6.66
CA ALA A 321 4.30 9.57 -5.87
C ALA A 321 3.00 10.18 -5.34
N TRP A 322 3.01 11.47 -4.97
CA TRP A 322 1.80 12.19 -4.58
C TRP A 322 0.85 12.42 -5.73
N CYS A 323 1.32 12.78 -6.93
CA CYS A 323 0.48 12.86 -8.13
C CYS A 323 -0.22 11.52 -8.39
N ARG A 324 0.51 10.39 -8.29
CA ARG A 324 -0.07 9.05 -8.45
C ARG A 324 -1.08 8.70 -7.34
N THR A 325 -0.80 9.09 -6.10
CA THR A 325 -1.74 8.91 -4.98
C THR A 325 -3.00 9.77 -5.17
N GLY A 326 -2.84 11.00 -5.66
CA GLY A 326 -3.96 11.88 -6.02
C GLY A 326 -4.83 11.29 -7.12
N TYR A 327 -4.22 10.76 -8.18
CA TYR A 327 -4.92 9.99 -9.21
C TYR A 327 -5.71 8.81 -8.61
N ALA A 328 -5.09 8.01 -7.73
CA ALA A 328 -5.77 6.90 -7.06
C ALA A 328 -7.00 7.34 -6.25
N ILE A 329 -6.94 8.51 -5.59
CA ILE A 329 -8.07 9.09 -4.86
C ILE A 329 -9.18 9.49 -5.83
N VAL A 330 -8.85 10.14 -6.94
CA VAL A 330 -9.83 10.49 -7.98
C VAL A 330 -10.49 9.22 -8.55
N LEU A 331 -9.71 8.18 -8.82
CA LEU A 331 -10.23 6.88 -9.26
C LEU A 331 -11.14 6.24 -8.20
N ALA A 332 -10.78 6.31 -6.91
CA ALA A 332 -11.62 5.82 -5.81
C ALA A 332 -12.96 6.57 -5.72
N VAL A 333 -12.97 7.88 -5.98
CA VAL A 333 -14.20 8.68 -6.08
C VAL A 333 -15.02 8.27 -7.29
N ALA A 334 -14.40 8.15 -8.48
CA ALA A 334 -15.08 7.66 -9.68
C ALA A 334 -15.75 6.30 -9.43
N LEU A 335 -15.06 5.39 -8.73
CA LEU A 335 -15.58 4.06 -8.41
C LEU A 335 -16.88 4.07 -7.61
N THR A 336 -17.17 5.13 -6.84
CA THR A 336 -18.45 5.23 -6.12
C THR A 336 -19.65 5.22 -7.06
N HIS A 337 -19.50 5.74 -8.29
CA HIS A 337 -20.55 5.69 -9.31
C HIS A 337 -20.78 4.26 -9.83
N LEU A 338 -19.71 3.49 -10.07
CA LEU A 338 -19.86 2.08 -10.46
C LEU A 338 -20.41 1.21 -9.33
N ILE A 339 -20.02 1.49 -8.08
CA ILE A 339 -20.57 0.83 -6.89
C ILE A 339 -22.08 1.11 -6.80
N ALA A 340 -22.52 2.34 -7.08
CA ALA A 340 -23.93 2.69 -7.12
C ALA A 340 -24.69 1.91 -8.22
N VAL A 341 -24.15 1.82 -9.44
CA VAL A 341 -24.79 1.06 -10.53
C VAL A 341 -24.90 -0.44 -10.18
N ALA A 342 -23.83 -1.02 -9.64
CA ALA A 342 -23.85 -2.42 -9.19
C ALA A 342 -24.82 -2.63 -8.01
N GLY A 343 -24.96 -1.62 -7.14
CA GLY A 343 -25.93 -1.61 -6.05
C GLY A 343 -27.38 -1.61 -6.54
N LEU A 344 -27.71 -0.78 -7.54
CA LEU A 344 -29.05 -0.78 -8.15
C LEU A 344 -29.43 -2.16 -8.71
N LEU A 345 -28.47 -2.87 -9.32
CA LEU A 345 -28.70 -4.23 -9.81
C LEU A 345 -28.93 -5.23 -8.67
N ARG A 346 -28.16 -5.12 -7.58
CA ARG A 346 -28.35 -5.96 -6.39
C ARG A 346 -29.70 -5.72 -5.71
N ASP A 347 -30.19 -4.50 -5.75
CA ASP A 347 -31.51 -4.12 -5.23
C ASP A 347 -32.66 -4.52 -6.19
N GLY A 348 -32.36 -5.14 -7.34
CA GLY A 348 -33.36 -5.58 -8.32
C GLY A 348 -34.04 -4.43 -9.06
N ALA A 349 -33.35 -3.30 -9.27
CA ALA A 349 -33.90 -2.14 -9.96
C ALA A 349 -34.41 -2.51 -11.37
N GLY A 350 -35.64 -2.08 -11.69
CA GLY A 350 -36.24 -2.25 -13.01
C GLY A 350 -35.60 -1.39 -14.10
N ALA A 351 -35.95 -1.65 -15.36
CA ALA A 351 -35.37 -1.00 -16.53
C ALA A 351 -35.46 0.54 -16.49
N ASP A 352 -36.60 1.09 -16.06
CA ASP A 352 -36.81 2.54 -16.01
C ASP A 352 -35.84 3.23 -15.04
N ARG A 353 -35.66 2.63 -13.85
CA ARG A 353 -34.71 3.13 -12.86
C ARG A 353 -33.28 2.96 -13.37
N LEU A 354 -32.92 1.81 -13.96
CA LEU A 354 -31.59 1.62 -14.54
C LEU A 354 -31.28 2.61 -15.67
N ALA A 355 -32.27 2.99 -16.48
CA ALA A 355 -32.11 4.01 -17.51
C ALA A 355 -31.92 5.41 -16.91
N ALA A 356 -32.78 5.79 -15.96
CA ALA A 356 -32.78 7.12 -15.34
C ALA A 356 -31.56 7.35 -14.42
N GLU A 357 -31.11 6.32 -13.73
CA GLU A 357 -30.12 6.42 -12.65
C GLU A 357 -28.82 5.67 -12.94
N GLY A 358 -28.87 4.58 -13.72
CA GLY A 358 -27.70 3.75 -14.01
C GLY A 358 -26.81 4.36 -15.08
N HIS A 359 -27.38 4.72 -16.23
CA HIS A 359 -26.61 5.27 -17.35
C HIS A 359 -25.88 6.58 -17.01
N PRO A 360 -26.50 7.60 -16.37
CA PRO A 360 -25.78 8.82 -15.99
C PRO A 360 -24.57 8.54 -15.10
N ARG A 361 -24.67 7.59 -14.16
CA ARG A 361 -23.55 7.23 -13.28
C ARG A 361 -22.41 6.52 -14.01
N LEU A 362 -22.69 5.76 -15.07
CA LEU A 362 -21.64 5.21 -15.94
C LEU A 362 -20.87 6.32 -16.66
N THR A 363 -21.58 7.35 -17.11
CA THR A 363 -20.99 8.53 -17.75
C THR A 363 -20.20 9.38 -16.73
N ASP A 364 -20.75 9.63 -15.54
CA ASP A 364 -20.06 10.33 -14.46
C ASP A 364 -18.75 9.64 -14.08
N PHE A 365 -18.76 8.30 -14.01
CA PHE A 365 -17.53 7.52 -13.79
C PHE A 365 -16.46 7.84 -14.84
N GLN A 366 -16.82 7.84 -16.13
CA GLN A 366 -15.85 8.13 -17.20
C GLN A 366 -15.34 9.57 -17.11
N GLN A 367 -16.22 10.54 -16.85
CA GLN A 367 -15.82 11.94 -16.71
C GLN A 367 -14.82 12.14 -15.55
N VAL A 368 -15.11 11.58 -14.38
CA VAL A 368 -14.20 11.68 -13.22
C VAL A 368 -12.88 10.93 -13.47
N TRP A 369 -12.93 9.77 -14.14
CA TRP A 369 -11.74 9.03 -14.54
C TRP A 369 -10.84 9.86 -15.46
N GLU A 370 -11.42 10.44 -16.52
CA GLU A 370 -10.70 11.26 -17.51
C GLU A 370 -10.06 12.48 -16.85
N LEU A 371 -10.75 13.15 -15.92
CA LEU A 371 -10.17 14.24 -15.13
C LEU A 371 -8.95 13.77 -14.31
N GLY A 372 -8.97 12.52 -13.82
CA GLY A 372 -7.83 11.90 -13.14
C GLY A 372 -6.60 11.72 -14.04
N LEU A 373 -6.80 11.49 -15.35
CA LEU A 373 -5.69 11.28 -16.29
C LEU A 373 -4.78 12.50 -16.43
N LEU A 374 -5.24 13.70 -16.08
CA LEU A 374 -4.40 14.89 -15.99
C LEU A 374 -3.28 14.69 -14.94
N LEU A 375 -3.63 14.26 -13.73
CA LEU A 375 -2.66 13.98 -12.67
C LEU A 375 -1.73 12.82 -13.06
N PHE A 376 -2.26 11.84 -13.79
CA PHE A 376 -1.49 10.72 -14.30
C PHE A 376 -0.46 11.15 -15.36
N GLY A 377 -0.83 12.03 -16.28
CA GLY A 377 0.07 12.62 -17.27
C GLY A 377 1.21 13.41 -16.61
N VAL A 378 0.89 14.26 -15.62
CA VAL A 378 1.92 14.95 -14.81
C VAL A 378 2.83 13.95 -14.10
N HIS A 379 2.27 12.90 -13.49
CA HIS A 379 3.04 11.84 -12.85
C HIS A 379 4.04 11.21 -13.83
N LEU A 380 3.60 10.84 -15.03
CA LEU A 380 4.46 10.22 -16.05
C LEU A 380 5.56 11.16 -16.55
N LEU A 381 5.29 12.46 -16.73
CA LEU A 381 6.35 13.42 -17.06
C LEU A 381 7.40 13.52 -15.96
N LEU A 382 6.99 13.52 -14.68
CA LEU A 382 7.91 13.51 -13.55
C LEU A 382 8.74 12.21 -13.51
N VAL A 383 8.11 11.05 -13.75
CA VAL A 383 8.80 9.75 -13.86
C VAL A 383 9.77 9.74 -15.03
N GLY A 384 9.37 10.22 -16.21
CA GLY A 384 10.21 10.33 -17.40
C GLY A 384 11.44 11.21 -17.13
N GLY A 385 11.24 12.38 -16.51
CA GLY A 385 12.33 13.28 -16.11
C GLY A 385 13.27 12.71 -15.05
N LEU A 386 12.77 11.86 -14.14
CA LEU A 386 13.57 11.10 -13.17
C LEU A 386 14.36 9.99 -13.85
N CYS A 387 13.75 9.25 -14.78
CA CYS A 387 14.37 8.20 -15.57
C CYS A 387 15.50 8.78 -16.43
N TRP A 388 15.27 9.93 -17.07
CA TRP A 388 16.27 10.60 -17.92
C TRP A 388 17.55 10.95 -17.18
N ARG A 389 17.42 11.32 -15.90
CA ARG A 389 18.56 11.67 -15.03
C ARG A 389 19.12 10.48 -14.26
N SER A 390 18.51 9.30 -14.39
CA SER A 390 18.93 8.12 -13.68
C SER A 390 20.10 7.47 -14.42
N PRO A 391 21.24 7.19 -13.75
CA PRO A 391 22.33 6.45 -14.38
C PRO A 391 21.98 4.98 -14.65
N THR A 392 20.83 4.50 -14.13
CA THR A 392 20.39 3.11 -14.27
C THR A 392 19.39 2.92 -15.41
N VAL A 393 18.59 3.93 -15.75
CA VAL A 393 17.50 3.80 -16.73
C VAL A 393 17.99 4.32 -18.08
N PRO A 394 17.84 3.57 -19.18
CA PRO A 394 18.18 4.05 -20.52
C PRO A 394 17.38 5.29 -20.91
N THR A 395 18.02 6.24 -21.59
CA THR A 395 17.39 7.50 -22.03
C THR A 395 16.23 7.28 -23.00
N TRP A 396 16.28 6.24 -23.84
CA TRP A 396 15.18 5.90 -24.75
C TRP A 396 13.90 5.46 -23.99
N VAL A 397 14.05 4.72 -22.88
CA VAL A 397 12.91 4.38 -22.00
C VAL A 397 12.34 5.66 -21.41
N ALA A 398 13.21 6.55 -20.92
CA ALA A 398 12.81 7.81 -20.34
C ALA A 398 12.07 8.72 -21.35
N ALA A 399 12.53 8.79 -22.61
CA ALA A 399 11.86 9.51 -23.68
C ALA A 399 10.45 8.97 -23.92
N LEU A 400 10.29 7.66 -24.09
CA LEU A 400 8.99 7.05 -24.34
C LEU A 400 8.01 7.28 -23.20
N VAL A 401 8.47 7.20 -21.94
CA VAL A 401 7.66 7.54 -20.77
C VAL A 401 7.25 9.02 -20.76
N GLY A 402 8.16 9.92 -21.14
CA GLY A 402 7.85 11.33 -21.30
C GLY A 402 6.81 11.59 -22.39
N VAL A 403 6.92 10.91 -23.54
CA VAL A 403 5.95 10.98 -24.64
C VAL A 403 4.58 10.47 -24.20
N ALA A 404 4.52 9.37 -23.44
CA ALA A 404 3.28 8.87 -22.85
C ALA A 404 2.62 9.94 -21.94
N GLY A 405 3.40 10.53 -21.02
CA GLY A 405 2.91 11.59 -20.14
C GLY A 405 2.41 12.83 -20.89
N ALA A 406 3.10 13.24 -21.96
CA ALA A 406 2.67 14.33 -22.82
C ALA A 406 1.36 14.01 -23.56
N GLY A 407 1.17 12.76 -23.99
CA GLY A 407 -0.08 12.31 -24.63
C GLY A 407 -1.30 12.44 -23.72
N TYR A 408 -1.20 11.98 -22.47
CA TYR A 408 -2.31 12.15 -21.50
C TYR A 408 -2.62 13.62 -21.21
N LEU A 409 -1.60 14.47 -21.10
CA LEU A 409 -1.82 15.90 -20.91
C LEU A 409 -2.46 16.55 -22.15
N ALA A 410 -2.04 16.16 -23.35
CA ALA A 410 -2.63 16.66 -24.58
C ALA A 410 -4.13 16.31 -24.65
N ASP A 411 -4.50 15.06 -24.35
CA ASP A 411 -5.90 14.63 -24.32
C ASP A 411 -6.70 15.36 -23.23
N SER A 412 -6.12 15.49 -22.02
CA SER A 412 -6.78 16.14 -20.88
C SER A 412 -6.96 17.65 -21.07
N VAL A 413 -6.03 18.33 -21.74
CA VAL A 413 -6.15 19.76 -22.05
C VAL A 413 -7.06 19.95 -23.27
N GLY A 414 -6.98 19.07 -24.25
CA GLY A 414 -7.81 19.09 -25.45
C GLY A 414 -9.29 18.96 -25.15
N SER A 415 -9.66 18.14 -24.15
CA SER A 415 -11.06 18.00 -23.70
C SER A 415 -11.62 19.24 -23.00
N LEU A 416 -10.75 20.14 -22.49
CA LEU A 416 -11.16 21.42 -21.89
C LEU A 416 -11.39 22.52 -22.93
N LEU A 417 -10.97 22.32 -24.19
CA LEU A 417 -11.09 23.31 -25.25
C LEU A 417 -12.48 23.22 -25.94
N PRO A 418 -13.11 24.36 -26.28
CA PRO A 418 -14.48 24.40 -26.83
C PRO A 418 -14.66 23.64 -28.16
N ALA A 419 -13.60 23.47 -28.94
CA ALA A 419 -13.66 22.83 -30.25
C ALA A 419 -13.67 21.29 -30.17
N GLY A 420 -13.30 20.71 -29.02
CA GLY A 420 -13.05 19.27 -28.89
C GLY A 420 -11.89 18.80 -29.77
N HIS A 421 -10.99 17.97 -29.25
CA HIS A 421 -10.00 17.31 -30.08
C HIS A 421 -10.46 15.87 -30.37
N PRO A 422 -10.78 15.49 -31.62
CA PRO A 422 -11.33 14.17 -31.92
C PRO A 422 -10.30 13.03 -31.83
N VAL A 423 -9.02 13.34 -31.60
CA VAL A 423 -7.93 12.37 -31.59
C VAL A 423 -7.46 12.12 -30.16
N GLN A 424 -7.56 10.87 -29.71
CA GLN A 424 -7.00 10.41 -28.45
C GLN A 424 -5.52 10.06 -28.63
N VAL A 425 -4.64 11.03 -28.35
CA VAL A 425 -3.18 10.90 -28.51
C VAL A 425 -2.61 9.83 -27.58
N SER A 426 -3.13 9.72 -26.36
CA SER A 426 -2.74 8.71 -25.38
C SER A 426 -2.95 7.27 -25.87
N GLY A 427 -3.92 7.05 -26.77
CA GLY A 427 -4.21 5.75 -27.38
C GLY A 427 -3.03 5.14 -28.14
N VAL A 428 -2.06 5.96 -28.58
CA VAL A 428 -0.83 5.50 -29.23
C VAL A 428 0.40 5.68 -28.32
N THR A 429 0.45 6.75 -27.54
CA THR A 429 1.65 7.07 -26.75
C THR A 429 1.78 6.25 -25.45
N PHE A 430 0.72 5.55 -25.00
CA PHE A 430 0.76 4.70 -23.80
C PHE A 430 1.84 3.60 -23.85
N VAL A 431 2.39 3.29 -25.04
CA VAL A 431 3.50 2.34 -25.23
C VAL A 431 4.69 2.62 -24.28
N GLY A 432 4.94 3.89 -23.94
CA GLY A 432 5.98 4.25 -22.97
C GLY A 432 5.79 3.64 -21.58
N GLU A 433 4.55 3.46 -21.14
CA GLU A 433 4.24 2.81 -19.87
C GLU A 433 4.51 1.31 -19.91
N VAL A 434 4.13 0.66 -21.01
CA VAL A 434 4.37 -0.77 -21.24
C VAL A 434 5.86 -1.05 -21.27
N VAL A 435 6.63 -0.19 -21.92
CA VAL A 435 8.09 -0.25 -21.96
C VAL A 435 8.69 -0.09 -20.57
N LEU A 436 8.25 0.90 -19.78
CA LEU A 436 8.74 1.11 -18.41
C LEU A 436 8.46 -0.11 -17.53
N MET A 437 7.24 -0.65 -17.61
CA MET A 437 6.81 -1.85 -16.90
C MET A 437 7.73 -3.03 -17.23
N GLY A 438 7.91 -3.33 -18.52
CA GLY A 438 8.77 -4.43 -18.98
C GLY A 438 10.23 -4.23 -18.56
N TRP A 439 10.72 -3.00 -18.64
CA TRP A 439 12.08 -2.65 -18.23
C TRP A 439 12.31 -2.85 -16.73
N LEU A 440 11.39 -2.42 -15.86
CA LEU A 440 11.50 -2.61 -14.40
C LEU A 440 11.57 -4.09 -14.02
N LEU A 441 10.75 -4.93 -14.65
CA LEU A 441 10.74 -6.38 -14.45
C LEU A 441 12.07 -7.01 -14.92
N ALA A 442 12.53 -6.65 -16.12
CA ALA A 442 13.79 -7.14 -16.67
C ALA A 442 14.99 -6.72 -15.80
N HIS A 443 15.04 -5.45 -15.39
CA HIS A 443 16.09 -4.91 -14.50
C HIS A 443 16.16 -5.72 -13.20
N ALA A 444 15.01 -5.97 -12.57
CA ALA A 444 15.01 -6.63 -11.28
C ALA A 444 15.24 -8.16 -11.35
N ALA A 445 14.99 -8.77 -12.51
CA ALA A 445 15.39 -10.15 -12.82
C ALA A 445 16.91 -10.29 -13.00
N ARG A 446 17.55 -9.36 -13.73
CA ARG A 446 19.00 -9.37 -14.01
C ARG A 446 19.86 -9.21 -12.75
N HIS A 447 19.37 -8.49 -11.75
CA HIS A 447 20.09 -8.26 -10.49
C HIS A 447 19.69 -9.24 -9.36
N ARG A 448 19.20 -10.44 -9.68
CA ARG A 448 19.06 -11.53 -8.70
C ARG A 448 20.45 -11.91 -8.18
N SER A 449 20.71 -11.70 -6.89
CA SER A 449 21.93 -12.22 -6.26
C SER A 449 22.00 -13.73 -6.50
N PRO A 450 23.14 -14.29 -6.96
CA PRO A 450 23.36 -15.72 -6.92
C PRO A 450 23.08 -16.16 -5.49
N GLY A 451 22.16 -17.10 -5.30
CA GLY A 451 21.91 -17.68 -3.99
C GLY A 451 23.26 -18.06 -3.38
N ARG A 452 23.46 -17.73 -2.11
CA ARG A 452 24.60 -18.20 -1.32
C ARG A 452 24.59 -19.72 -1.45
N ARG A 453 25.34 -20.27 -2.41
CA ARG A 453 25.71 -21.68 -2.41
C ARG A 453 26.43 -21.83 -1.09
N VAL A 454 25.76 -22.48 -0.15
CA VAL A 454 26.42 -22.93 1.07
C VAL A 454 27.47 -23.90 0.57
N ALA A 455 28.71 -23.42 0.45
CA ALA A 455 29.84 -24.31 0.26
C ALA A 455 29.77 -25.34 1.40
N PRO A 456 29.90 -26.64 1.11
CA PRO A 456 30.07 -27.62 2.17
C PRO A 456 31.25 -27.15 3.03
N GLY A 457 31.02 -26.92 4.32
CA GLY A 457 32.09 -26.50 5.22
C GLY A 457 33.23 -27.53 5.23
N PRO A 458 34.49 -27.11 5.35
CA PRO A 458 35.66 -27.99 5.25
C PRO A 458 35.90 -28.87 6.49
N ASP A 459 34.86 -29.21 7.25
CA ASP A 459 34.98 -30.06 8.44
C ASP A 459 33.99 -31.24 8.38
N ARG A 460 34.38 -32.25 7.60
CA ARG A 460 34.00 -33.63 7.89
C ARG A 460 35.27 -34.46 7.92
N ARG A 461 35.89 -34.56 9.10
CA ARG A 461 36.88 -35.60 9.38
C ARG A 461 36.19 -36.97 9.21
N PRO A 462 36.76 -37.91 8.43
CA PRO A 462 36.20 -39.25 8.32
C PRO A 462 36.35 -39.98 9.67
N LEU A 463 35.24 -40.54 10.16
CA LEU A 463 35.24 -41.46 11.29
C LEU A 463 35.98 -42.73 10.87
N ILE A 464 37.12 -43.00 11.52
CA ILE A 464 37.82 -44.29 11.42
C ILE A 464 36.99 -45.32 12.21
N PRO A 465 36.67 -46.50 11.65
CA PRO A 465 35.98 -47.54 12.38
C PRO A 465 36.93 -48.21 13.38
N ALA A 466 36.50 -48.30 14.64
CA ALA A 466 37.17 -49.12 15.64
C ALA A 466 37.02 -50.61 15.27
N ARG A 467 38.15 -51.32 15.27
CA ARG A 467 38.23 -52.78 15.18
C ARG A 467 37.93 -53.41 16.53
#